data_AF-A0A4W4H1H1-F1
#
_entry.id   AF-A0A4W4H1H1-F1
#
_cell.length_a   1.000
_cell.length_b   1.000
_cell.length_c   1.000
_cell.angle_alpha   90.00
_cell.angle_beta   90.00
_cell.angle_gamma   90.00
#
_symmetry.space_group_name_H-M   'P 1'
#
loop_
_entity.id
_entity.type
_entity.pdbx_description
1 polymer ?
#
loop_
_entity_poly.entity_id
_entity_poly.type
_entity_poly.pdbx_seq_one_letter_code
_entity_poly.pdbx_strand_id
1 'polypeptide(L)'
;MPSEQGPVRLGRKRPLTPCPNPLFLQWLTEMRDHAKEKGLKTQYVYQKAINSLKKYPLPLKNGKEAKILQNFGDGICKILDERLQNHYRENGKLTRYGSEGIIRKEGGVKKKREYVPQKRSGAYAVLLTLYRNSQLPGSKGFMFKNELQNEAQSICDKSFTVPDLGSKYTAWSSVSTLIQKNLLLKTHSPARYSLTELGLALAERLEFEERGDDCGRDKEKATLAEESGDGPVTINLTVNEGEWEEEDIEPTAATTVNQAENVPTCSGLSGTGRDGHLLPGSYDIVLCVDFIETTGGNTARKQELVKELQKNGVIFDIRKLNVGDFLWIAREKVEPVPGQLRPPVAKELVLDYIIERKRIDDLCGSIMDGRFREQKFRLKRCGLRKPIYLVEECGSAAAHMSLPESTLQQAIVNTQVVDGFFVKRVQDVRESAAYLTVMTRHLQKLYQNCTLFCRSRELEGDIECDMESPQCSLISFTEFNHGAVKNKCQTVREVFARQLMQISGISGDKAAAILEHYSTVSSLLDAYAQCVTEAEGEKLLSSIKYGKLKRNLGPVLSRTVYQLYCTRGPLS
;
A
#
# COMPACT_ATOMS: atom_id res chain seq x y z
N MET A 1 -46.87 -59.44 14.40
CA MET A 1 -47.01 -58.22 15.23
C MET A 1 -45.79 -57.34 14.98
N PRO A 2 -45.88 -56.36 14.07
CA PRO A 2 -44.82 -55.39 13.84
C PRO A 2 -44.91 -54.26 14.88
N SER A 3 -43.78 -53.95 15.52
CA SER A 3 -43.65 -52.91 16.55
C SER A 3 -43.71 -51.51 15.94
N GLU A 4 -44.60 -50.69 16.50
CA GLU A 4 -44.87 -49.31 16.10
C GLU A 4 -43.65 -48.40 16.29
N GLN A 5 -43.30 -47.66 15.24
CA GLN A 5 -42.35 -46.56 15.29
C GLN A 5 -43.04 -45.34 15.91
N GLY A 6 -42.53 -44.88 17.05
CA GLY A 6 -43.04 -43.67 17.72
C GLY A 6 -42.81 -42.40 16.90
N PRO A 7 -43.69 -41.37 17.03
CA PRO A 7 -43.64 -40.18 16.20
C PRO A 7 -42.47 -39.26 16.59
N VAL A 8 -41.77 -38.79 15.55
CA VAL A 8 -40.71 -37.77 15.64
C VAL A 8 -41.29 -36.47 16.21
N ARG A 9 -40.86 -36.08 17.41
CA ARG A 9 -41.25 -34.80 18.03
C ARG A 9 -40.58 -33.65 17.27
N LEU A 10 -41.36 -32.96 16.43
CA LEU A 10 -41.00 -31.65 15.90
C LEU A 10 -40.80 -30.66 17.06
N GLY A 11 -39.58 -30.16 17.20
CA GLY A 11 -39.23 -29.16 18.21
C GLY A 11 -40.17 -27.95 18.11
N ARG A 12 -40.80 -27.61 19.24
CA ARG A 12 -41.60 -26.39 19.39
C ARG A 12 -40.80 -25.19 18.90
N LYS A 13 -41.29 -24.47 17.89
CA LYS A 13 -40.78 -23.14 17.52
C LYS A 13 -40.85 -22.26 18.77
N ARG A 14 -39.69 -21.86 19.29
CA ARG A 14 -39.64 -20.86 20.37
C ARG A 14 -40.30 -19.57 19.86
N PRO A 15 -41.19 -18.93 20.63
CA PRO A 15 -41.71 -17.62 20.26
C PRO A 15 -40.52 -16.66 20.13
N LEU A 16 -40.46 -15.92 19.00
CA LEU A 16 -39.46 -14.88 18.77
C LEU A 16 -39.55 -13.88 19.92
N THR A 17 -38.45 -13.72 20.66
CA THR A 17 -38.32 -12.69 21.68
C THR A 17 -38.58 -11.31 21.05
N PRO A 18 -39.37 -10.43 21.70
CA PRO A 18 -39.50 -9.04 21.27
C PRO A 18 -38.12 -8.45 21.05
N CYS A 19 -37.91 -7.80 19.91
CA CYS A 19 -36.62 -7.24 19.53
C CYS A 19 -36.03 -6.40 20.69
N PRO A 20 -34.77 -6.66 21.13
CA PRO A 20 -34.17 -6.00 22.31
C PRO A 20 -34.05 -4.48 22.19
N ASN A 21 -34.13 -3.94 20.97
CA ASN A 21 -34.11 -2.51 20.69
C ASN A 21 -35.30 -2.09 19.82
N PRO A 22 -36.46 -1.76 20.41
CA PRO A 22 -37.67 -1.39 19.68
C PRO A 22 -37.54 -0.01 19.01
N LEU A 23 -36.82 0.94 19.62
CA LEU A 23 -36.68 2.31 19.11
C LEU A 23 -35.85 2.38 17.83
N PHE A 24 -34.69 1.71 17.79
CA PHE A 24 -33.88 1.67 16.58
C PHE A 24 -34.55 0.89 15.45
N LEU A 25 -35.32 -0.15 15.79
CA LEU A 25 -36.10 -0.89 14.80
C LEU A 25 -37.20 -0.01 14.19
N GLN A 26 -37.91 0.77 15.01
CA GLN A 26 -38.93 1.69 14.54
C GLN A 26 -38.34 2.75 13.59
N TRP A 27 -37.26 3.42 13.99
CA TRP A 27 -36.64 4.46 13.16
C TRP A 27 -36.06 3.93 11.86
N LEU A 28 -35.43 2.75 11.87
CA LEU A 28 -34.95 2.11 10.64
C LEU A 28 -36.10 1.71 9.71
N THR A 29 -37.25 1.32 10.26
CA THR A 29 -38.44 0.97 9.48
C THR A 29 -39.05 2.20 8.83
N GLU A 30 -39.20 3.30 9.58
CA GLU A 30 -39.65 4.60 9.05
C GLU A 30 -38.74 5.12 7.93
N MET A 31 -37.41 5.02 8.12
CA MET A 31 -36.44 5.45 7.10
C MET A 31 -36.49 4.58 5.84
N ARG A 32 -36.71 3.27 5.99
CA ARG A 32 -36.92 2.38 4.85
C ARG A 32 -38.18 2.75 4.07
N ASP A 33 -39.28 3.01 4.77
CA ASP A 33 -40.57 3.28 4.13
C ASP A 33 -40.56 4.65 3.42
N HIS A 34 -39.94 5.66 4.02
CA HIS A 34 -39.71 6.95 3.38
C HIS A 34 -38.73 6.86 2.19
N ALA A 35 -37.70 6.00 2.26
CA ALA A 35 -36.82 5.73 1.12
C ALA A 35 -37.53 4.97 -0.02
N LYS A 36 -38.48 4.09 0.31
CA LYS A 36 -39.30 3.35 -0.65
C LYS A 36 -40.29 4.26 -1.37
N GLU A 37 -40.93 5.17 -0.64
CA GLU A 37 -41.85 6.18 -1.19
C GLU A 37 -41.14 7.13 -2.17
N LYS A 38 -39.88 7.46 -1.90
CA LYS A 38 -39.03 8.29 -2.77
C LYS A 38 -38.27 7.51 -3.85
N GLY A 39 -38.46 6.20 -3.97
CA GLY A 39 -37.78 5.35 -4.96
C GLY A 39 -36.25 5.26 -4.79
N LEU A 40 -35.72 5.57 -3.61
CA LEU A 40 -34.28 5.59 -3.35
C LEU A 40 -33.72 4.19 -3.13
N LYS A 41 -32.55 3.90 -3.72
CA LYS A 41 -31.83 2.62 -3.53
C LYS A 41 -31.39 2.37 -2.07
N THR A 42 -31.42 3.39 -1.21
CA THR A 42 -31.11 3.30 0.23
C THR A 42 -32.10 2.42 1.00
N GLN A 43 -33.30 2.16 0.47
CA GLN A 43 -34.27 1.22 1.06
C GLN A 43 -33.68 -0.17 1.31
N TYR A 44 -32.83 -0.66 0.40
CA TYR A 44 -32.22 -1.99 0.50
C TYR A 44 -31.15 -2.02 1.60
N VAL A 45 -30.49 -0.89 1.86
CA VAL A 45 -29.50 -0.74 2.92
C VAL A 45 -30.18 -0.76 4.29
N TYR A 46 -31.27 0.01 4.45
CA TYR A 46 -32.08 -0.01 5.68
C TYR A 46 -32.72 -1.38 5.94
N GLN A 47 -33.21 -2.07 4.90
CA GLN A 47 -33.76 -3.41 5.04
C GLN A 47 -32.71 -4.44 5.50
N LYS A 48 -31.46 -4.33 5.02
CA LYS A 48 -30.35 -5.17 5.50
C LYS A 48 -29.98 -4.83 6.96
N ALA A 49 -29.95 -3.56 7.33
CA ALA A 49 -29.70 -3.12 8.72
C ALA A 49 -30.78 -3.61 9.70
N ILE A 50 -32.06 -3.58 9.31
CA ILE A 50 -33.19 -4.13 10.10
C ILE A 50 -33.00 -5.63 10.34
N ASN A 51 -32.60 -6.39 9.31
CA ASN A 51 -32.38 -7.83 9.42
C ASN A 51 -31.20 -8.15 10.35
N SER A 52 -30.14 -7.34 10.34
CA SER A 52 -29.02 -7.45 11.28
C SER A 52 -29.43 -7.14 12.72
N LEU A 53 -30.23 -6.08 12.93
CA LEU A 53 -30.71 -5.68 14.26
C LEU A 53 -31.64 -6.72 14.89
N LYS A 54 -32.51 -7.36 14.09
CA LYS A 54 -33.39 -8.44 14.56
C LYS A 54 -32.64 -9.71 14.99
N LYS A 55 -31.45 -9.95 14.44
CA LYS A 55 -30.61 -11.10 14.78
C LYS A 55 -29.76 -10.86 16.03
N TYR A 56 -29.65 -9.62 16.49
CA TYR A 56 -28.81 -9.25 17.63
C TYR A 56 -29.57 -9.36 18.96
N PRO A 57 -29.11 -10.19 19.91
CA PRO A 57 -29.85 -10.51 21.12
C PRO A 57 -29.67 -9.50 22.27
N LEU A 58 -28.80 -8.49 22.13
CA LEU A 58 -28.49 -7.53 23.20
C LEU A 58 -29.01 -6.11 22.90
N PRO A 59 -29.41 -5.32 23.92
CA PRO A 59 -29.85 -3.95 23.73
C PRO A 59 -28.66 -3.03 23.42
N LEU A 60 -28.74 -2.30 22.31
CA LEU A 60 -27.76 -1.26 21.94
C LEU A 60 -28.12 0.06 22.61
N LYS A 61 -27.12 0.74 23.21
CA LYS A 61 -27.30 1.99 23.97
C LYS A 61 -27.05 3.25 23.13
N ASN A 62 -26.33 3.14 22.02
CA ASN A 62 -26.01 4.26 21.13
C ASN A 62 -25.76 3.77 19.68
N GLY A 63 -25.74 4.70 18.72
CA GLY A 63 -25.43 4.45 17.32
C GLY A 63 -23.99 3.96 17.10
N LYS A 64 -23.05 4.27 18.00
CA LYS A 64 -21.66 3.76 17.96
C LYS A 64 -21.58 2.26 18.26
N GLU A 65 -22.38 1.74 19.18
CA GLU A 65 -22.51 0.31 19.47
C GLU A 65 -23.21 -0.41 18.31
N ALA A 66 -24.12 0.27 17.61
CA ALA A 66 -24.75 -0.26 16.40
C ALA A 66 -23.75 -0.51 15.26
N LYS A 67 -22.57 0.13 15.27
CA LYS A 67 -21.48 -0.12 14.32
C LYS A 67 -20.90 -1.53 14.41
N ILE A 68 -21.11 -2.22 15.53
CA ILE A 68 -20.73 -3.63 15.71
C ILE A 68 -21.58 -4.55 14.81
N LEU A 69 -22.77 -4.10 14.42
CA LEU A 69 -23.67 -4.88 13.56
C LEU A 69 -23.31 -4.75 12.08
N GLN A 70 -23.37 -5.87 11.37
CA GLN A 70 -23.19 -5.88 9.91
C GLN A 70 -24.24 -4.99 9.23
N ASN A 71 -23.82 -4.24 8.21
CA ASN A 71 -24.64 -3.30 7.44
C ASN A 71 -25.02 -1.98 8.18
N PHE A 72 -24.36 -1.66 9.29
CA PHE A 72 -24.42 -0.33 9.91
C PHE A 72 -23.17 0.49 9.53
N GLY A 73 -23.33 1.40 8.58
CA GLY A 73 -22.28 2.37 8.21
C GLY A 73 -22.32 3.65 9.05
N ASP A 74 -21.27 4.47 8.98
CA ASP A 74 -21.13 5.70 9.76
C ASP A 74 -22.31 6.68 9.58
N GLY A 75 -22.96 6.69 8.41
CA GLY A 75 -24.17 7.47 8.17
C GLY A 75 -25.38 6.99 8.98
N ILE A 76 -25.61 5.69 9.06
CA ILE A 76 -26.73 5.11 9.83
C ILE A 76 -26.49 5.32 11.32
N CYS A 77 -25.26 5.13 11.79
CA CYS A 77 -24.88 5.36 13.19
C CYS A 77 -25.09 6.82 13.61
N LYS A 78 -24.68 7.79 12.79
CA LYS A 78 -24.89 9.23 13.06
C LYS A 78 -26.37 9.60 13.13
N ILE A 79 -27.18 9.12 12.17
CA ILE A 79 -28.62 9.39 12.12
C ILE A 79 -29.33 8.78 13.33
N LEU A 80 -28.94 7.57 13.75
CA LEU A 80 -29.49 6.92 14.94
C LEU A 80 -29.08 7.65 16.22
N ASP A 81 -27.84 8.15 16.31
CA ASP A 81 -27.37 8.96 17.44
C ASP A 81 -28.13 10.31 17.53
N GLU A 82 -28.36 10.98 16.39
CA GLU A 82 -29.16 12.22 16.33
C GLU A 82 -30.61 12.00 16.74
N ARG A 83 -31.26 10.93 16.23
CA ARG A 83 -32.64 10.59 16.63
C ARG A 83 -32.74 10.19 18.10
N LEU A 84 -31.73 9.46 18.62
CA LEU A 84 -31.67 9.11 20.03
C LEU A 84 -31.52 10.35 20.91
N GLN A 85 -30.72 11.33 20.48
CA GLN A 85 -30.54 12.60 21.18
C GLN A 85 -31.78 13.51 21.11
N ASN A 86 -32.57 13.45 20.03
CA ASN A 86 -33.87 14.11 19.95
C ASN A 86 -34.91 13.44 20.86
N HIS A 87 -34.97 12.11 20.84
CA HIS A 87 -35.85 11.35 21.72
C HIS A 87 -35.53 11.58 23.21
N TYR A 88 -34.26 11.75 23.58
CA TYR A 88 -33.89 12.13 24.95
C TYR A 88 -34.21 13.58 25.32
N ARG A 89 -34.36 14.48 24.34
CA ARG A 89 -34.82 15.86 24.55
C ARG A 89 -36.33 15.94 24.74
N GLU A 90 -37.07 15.07 24.06
CA GLU A 90 -38.54 15.03 24.08
C GLU A 90 -39.09 14.18 25.23
N ASN A 91 -38.46 13.03 25.51
CA ASN A 91 -38.88 12.08 26.54
C ASN A 91 -37.77 11.94 27.61
N GLY A 92 -37.91 12.62 28.74
CA GLY A 92 -36.97 12.55 29.87
C GLY A 92 -36.66 11.11 30.32
N LYS A 93 -35.43 10.87 30.79
CA LYS A 93 -34.84 9.55 31.13
C LYS A 93 -35.78 8.62 31.91
N LEU A 94 -35.97 7.38 31.42
CA LEU A 94 -36.38 6.23 32.24
C LEU A 94 -35.14 5.37 32.61
N THR A 95 -35.10 4.99 33.89
CA THR A 95 -34.06 4.43 34.78
C THR A 95 -33.46 3.07 34.37
N ARG A 96 -32.15 2.77 34.51
CA ARG A 96 -31.28 2.47 35.70
C ARG A 96 -31.35 0.98 36.13
N TYR A 97 -30.29 0.19 35.88
CA TYR A 97 -29.77 -0.89 36.76
C TYR A 97 -28.36 -1.35 36.28
N GLY A 98 -27.42 -1.47 37.23
CA GLY A 98 -26.19 -2.29 37.10
C GLY A 98 -24.90 -1.55 36.72
N SER A 99 -24.30 -0.83 37.67
CA SER A 99 -22.91 -0.34 37.59
C SER A 99 -22.12 -0.92 38.76
N GLU A 100 -21.08 -1.69 38.48
CA GLU A 100 -19.91 -1.82 39.36
C GLU A 100 -18.67 -1.32 38.61
N GLY A 101 -17.97 -0.41 39.27
CA GLY A 101 -16.57 0.00 39.16
C GLY A 101 -15.91 0.08 37.77
N ILE A 102 -15.53 1.30 37.36
CA ILE A 102 -14.13 1.77 37.41
C ILE A 102 -14.13 3.29 37.15
N ILE A 103 -13.59 4.02 38.12
CA ILE A 103 -13.39 5.47 38.15
C ILE A 103 -12.40 5.89 37.06
N ARG A 104 -12.79 6.78 36.12
CA ARG A 104 -11.86 7.71 35.46
C ARG A 104 -12.52 9.06 35.08
N LYS A 105 -12.11 10.07 35.84
CA LYS A 105 -12.04 11.53 35.64
C LYS A 105 -12.81 12.14 34.44
N GLU A 106 -13.72 13.05 34.79
CA GLU A 106 -14.38 13.98 33.89
C GLU A 106 -13.37 14.89 33.17
N GLY A 107 -13.42 14.89 31.83
CA GLY A 107 -12.79 15.90 30.99
C GLY A 107 -13.88 16.74 30.32
N GLY A 108 -14.00 18.00 30.73
CA GLY A 108 -15.03 18.93 30.29
C GLY A 108 -15.10 19.12 28.77
N VAL A 109 -16.33 19.17 28.25
CA VAL A 109 -16.65 19.50 26.87
C VAL A 109 -16.22 20.94 26.57
N LYS A 110 -15.08 21.13 25.91
CA LYS A 110 -14.67 22.45 25.38
C LYS A 110 -15.58 22.81 24.19
N LYS A 111 -16.31 23.93 24.29
CA LYS A 111 -16.93 24.61 23.14
C LYS A 111 -15.86 24.78 22.04
N LYS A 112 -16.19 24.47 20.77
CA LYS A 112 -15.32 24.72 19.61
C LYS A 112 -14.97 26.21 19.60
N ARG A 113 -13.74 26.55 20.00
CA ARG A 113 -13.22 27.91 19.92
C ARG A 113 -12.92 28.23 18.46
N GLU A 114 -13.29 29.43 18.04
CA GLU A 114 -12.88 30.04 16.77
C GLU A 114 -11.34 30.02 16.68
N TYR A 115 -10.79 29.66 15.53
CA TYR A 115 -9.33 29.58 15.36
C TYR A 115 -8.78 30.98 15.20
N VAL A 116 -8.05 31.45 16.20
CA VAL A 116 -7.30 32.71 16.15
C VAL A 116 -5.80 32.34 16.15
N PRO A 117 -5.06 32.63 15.06
CA PRO A 117 -3.63 32.35 15.02
C PRO A 117 -2.88 33.25 16.01
N GLN A 118 -1.78 32.75 16.56
CA GLN A 118 -0.92 33.51 17.49
C GLN A 118 -0.24 34.68 16.75
N LYS A 119 -0.12 35.86 17.38
CA LYS A 119 0.60 37.02 16.82
C LYS A 119 2.00 36.59 16.35
N ARG A 120 2.44 37.09 15.18
CA ARG A 120 3.76 36.81 14.54
C ARG A 120 4.02 35.34 14.13
N SER A 121 3.01 34.48 14.19
CA SER A 121 3.08 33.10 13.66
C SER A 121 2.95 33.05 12.12
N GLY A 122 3.37 31.93 11.50
CA GLY A 122 3.26 31.75 10.05
C GLY A 122 1.83 31.90 9.52
N ALA A 123 0.83 31.43 10.27
CA ALA A 123 -0.57 31.57 9.90
C ALA A 123 -1.06 33.02 9.97
N TYR A 124 -0.60 33.76 10.99
CA TYR A 124 -0.92 35.18 11.18
C TYR A 124 -0.33 36.02 10.04
N ALA A 125 0.95 35.80 9.74
CA ALA A 125 1.65 36.54 8.69
C ALA A 125 1.02 36.33 7.30
N VAL A 126 0.62 35.10 6.96
CA VAL A 126 -0.02 34.80 5.68
C VAL A 126 -1.38 35.51 5.54
N LEU A 127 -2.21 35.51 6.59
CA LEU A 127 -3.52 36.18 6.55
C LEU A 127 -3.39 37.69 6.38
N LEU A 128 -2.47 38.32 7.13
CA LEU A 128 -2.27 39.76 7.09
C LEU A 128 -1.64 40.23 5.78
N THR A 129 -0.72 39.44 5.21
CA THR A 129 -0.10 39.72 3.91
C THR A 129 -1.13 39.73 2.79
N LEU A 130 -1.99 38.72 2.73
CA LEU A 130 -3.05 38.65 1.72
C LEU A 130 -4.09 39.76 1.91
N TYR A 131 -4.37 40.15 3.15
CA TYR A 131 -5.27 41.27 3.44
C TYR A 131 -4.67 42.60 2.97
N ARG A 132 -3.40 42.89 3.31
CA ARG A 132 -2.69 44.09 2.83
C ARG A 132 -2.62 44.16 1.31
N ASN A 133 -2.38 43.03 0.64
CA ASN A 133 -2.38 42.96 -0.83
C ASN A 133 -3.77 43.25 -1.42
N SER A 134 -4.85 42.80 -0.76
CA SER A 134 -6.23 43.07 -1.18
C SER A 134 -6.64 44.55 -1.07
N GLN A 135 -5.96 45.34 -0.24
CA GLN A 135 -6.22 46.78 -0.05
C GLN A 135 -5.49 47.68 -1.06
N LEU A 136 -4.54 47.14 -1.84
CA LEU A 136 -3.79 47.93 -2.83
C LEU A 136 -4.64 48.17 -4.10
N PRO A 137 -4.77 49.43 -4.58
CA PRO A 137 -5.53 49.75 -5.78
C PRO A 137 -4.85 49.17 -7.02
N GLY A 138 -5.40 48.06 -7.53
CA GLY A 138 -4.88 47.33 -8.71
C GLY A 138 -4.49 45.87 -8.46
N SER A 139 -4.73 45.30 -7.28
CA SER A 139 -4.35 43.91 -6.98
C SER A 139 -5.27 42.88 -7.63
N LYS A 140 -4.70 41.74 -8.01
CA LYS A 140 -5.39 40.64 -8.72
C LYS A 140 -6.22 39.73 -7.79
N GLY A 141 -6.33 40.05 -6.50
CA GLY A 141 -7.06 39.26 -5.50
C GLY A 141 -6.44 37.90 -5.15
N PHE A 142 -5.24 37.59 -5.67
CA PHE A 142 -4.50 36.37 -5.38
C PHE A 142 -2.99 36.64 -5.35
N MET A 143 -2.26 35.81 -4.61
CA MET A 143 -0.78 35.79 -4.61
C MET A 143 -0.24 34.39 -4.92
N PHE A 144 0.94 34.32 -5.53
CA PHE A 144 1.64 33.06 -5.76
C PHE A 144 2.45 32.63 -4.52
N LYS A 145 2.79 31.34 -4.43
CA LYS A 145 3.55 30.78 -3.29
C LYS A 145 4.82 31.58 -2.95
N ASN A 146 5.66 31.87 -3.95
CA ASN A 146 6.94 32.54 -3.74
C ASN A 146 6.78 34.01 -3.32
N GLU A 147 5.82 34.72 -3.92
CA GLU A 147 5.49 36.11 -3.55
C GLU A 147 4.96 36.17 -2.11
N LEU A 148 4.06 35.25 -1.76
CA LEU A 148 3.45 35.16 -0.44
C LEU A 148 4.48 34.80 0.63
N GLN A 149 5.44 33.91 0.35
CA GLN A 149 6.52 33.58 1.29
C GLN A 149 7.45 34.77 1.56
N ASN A 150 7.79 35.55 0.53
CA ASN A 150 8.67 36.71 0.66
C ASN A 150 8.02 37.85 1.45
N GLU A 151 6.77 38.19 1.15
CA GLU A 151 6.07 39.27 1.85
C GLU A 151 5.70 38.85 3.29
N ALA A 152 5.23 37.62 3.50
CA ALA A 152 4.86 37.12 4.83
C ALA A 152 6.07 36.94 5.77
N GLN A 153 7.28 36.77 5.22
CA GLN A 153 8.49 36.65 6.04
C GLN A 153 8.75 37.88 6.91
N SER A 154 8.38 39.08 6.43
CA SER A 154 8.56 40.34 7.18
C SER A 154 7.69 40.45 8.43
N ILE A 155 6.57 39.70 8.48
CA ILE A 155 5.56 39.72 9.55
C ILE A 155 5.70 38.50 10.48
N CYS A 156 6.50 37.49 10.09
CA CYS A 156 6.65 36.25 10.84
C CYS A 156 8.00 36.14 11.54
N ASP A 157 7.98 35.65 12.79
CA ASP A 157 9.20 35.37 13.56
C ASP A 157 9.90 34.06 13.15
N LYS A 158 9.18 33.19 12.44
CA LYS A 158 9.69 31.90 11.95
C LYS A 158 9.96 31.97 10.46
N SER A 159 10.99 31.27 10.00
CA SER A 159 11.31 31.30 8.57
C SER A 159 10.36 30.42 7.74
N PHE A 160 9.94 30.94 6.60
CA PHE A 160 9.12 30.25 5.59
C PHE A 160 9.94 29.39 4.64
N THR A 161 11.24 29.66 4.55
CA THR A 161 12.20 28.97 3.67
C THR A 161 13.14 28.05 4.43
N VAL A 162 13.49 28.41 5.68
CA VAL A 162 14.42 27.64 6.52
C VAL A 162 13.68 27.11 7.76
N PRO A 163 13.79 25.81 8.09
CA PRO A 163 13.27 25.30 9.36
C PRO A 163 14.07 25.84 10.57
N ASP A 164 13.39 26.18 11.67
CA ASP A 164 14.05 26.63 12.90
C ASP A 164 14.95 25.51 13.49
N LEU A 165 16.04 25.89 14.19
CA LEU A 165 16.96 24.96 14.88
C LEU A 165 16.20 24.03 15.84
N GLY A 166 15.98 22.78 15.41
CA GLY A 166 15.26 21.75 16.18
C GLY A 166 13.83 21.42 15.70
N SER A 167 13.31 22.10 14.67
CA SER A 167 12.01 21.80 14.04
C SER A 167 12.19 21.39 12.58
N LYS A 168 11.48 20.33 12.13
CA LYS A 168 11.45 19.92 10.70
C LYS A 168 10.44 20.71 9.85
N TYR A 169 9.62 21.54 10.49
CA TYR A 169 8.53 22.26 9.83
C TYR A 169 8.86 23.74 9.69
N THR A 170 8.69 24.28 8.49
CA THR A 170 8.76 25.72 8.23
C THR A 170 7.44 26.40 8.61
N ALA A 171 7.44 27.72 8.70
CA ALA A 171 6.24 28.52 8.91
C ALA A 171 5.15 28.25 7.84
N TRP A 172 5.53 27.73 6.67
CA TRP A 172 4.62 27.37 5.58
C TRP A 172 3.67 26.20 5.91
N SER A 173 4.06 25.30 6.82
CA SER A 173 3.19 24.19 7.28
C SER A 173 1.84 24.65 7.83
N SER A 174 1.78 25.90 8.31
CA SER A 174 0.57 26.54 8.81
C SER A 174 -0.49 26.82 7.73
N VAL A 175 -0.10 26.95 6.46
CA VAL A 175 -1.02 27.23 5.33
C VAL A 175 -1.98 26.06 5.10
N SER A 176 -1.51 24.81 5.24
CA SER A 176 -2.36 23.61 5.15
C SER A 176 -3.47 23.63 6.21
N THR A 177 -3.16 24.13 7.41
CA THR A 177 -4.14 24.28 8.49
C THR A 177 -5.17 25.35 8.15
N LEU A 178 -4.77 26.48 7.55
CA LEU A 178 -5.68 27.54 7.14
C LEU A 178 -6.63 27.10 6.02
N ILE A 179 -6.16 26.29 5.07
CA ILE A 179 -7.01 25.68 4.04
C ILE A 179 -8.01 24.70 4.67
N GLN A 180 -7.56 23.85 5.59
CA GLN A 180 -8.44 22.90 6.30
C GLN A 180 -9.52 23.61 7.13
N LYS A 181 -9.25 24.83 7.60
CA LYS A 181 -10.17 25.68 8.37
C LYS A 181 -11.04 26.61 7.51
N ASN A 182 -10.93 26.53 6.18
CA ASN A 182 -11.68 27.35 5.24
C ASN A 182 -11.41 28.87 5.36
N LEU A 183 -10.20 29.25 5.79
CA LEU A 183 -9.74 30.64 5.87
C LEU A 183 -8.97 31.09 4.60
N LEU A 184 -8.55 30.11 3.79
CA LEU A 184 -7.73 30.32 2.60
C LEU A 184 -8.18 29.37 1.47
N LEU A 185 -8.17 29.88 0.24
CA LEU A 185 -8.47 29.13 -0.98
C LEU A 185 -7.19 28.92 -1.80
N LYS A 186 -6.99 27.69 -2.29
CA LYS A 186 -5.94 27.33 -3.25
C LYS A 186 -6.61 27.00 -4.58
N THR A 187 -6.31 27.77 -5.63
CA THR A 187 -6.84 27.56 -6.99
C THR A 187 -5.71 27.39 -8.01
N HIS A 188 -5.94 26.59 -9.06
CA HIS A 188 -5.03 26.34 -10.20
C HIS A 188 -3.63 25.71 -9.88
N SER A 189 -2.89 25.42 -10.96
CA SER A 189 -1.48 25.03 -11.02
C SER A 189 -0.78 25.89 -12.08
N PRO A 190 0.09 26.86 -11.73
CA PRO A 190 0.67 27.17 -10.42
C PRO A 190 -0.34 27.62 -9.36
N ALA A 191 -0.08 27.27 -8.10
CA ALA A 191 -1.01 27.50 -6.98
C ALA A 191 -1.19 28.99 -6.67
N ARG A 192 -2.45 29.47 -6.79
CA ARG A 192 -2.89 30.81 -6.40
C ARG A 192 -3.59 30.75 -5.05
N TYR A 193 -3.17 31.61 -4.12
CA TYR A 193 -3.73 31.72 -2.78
C TYR A 193 -4.59 32.98 -2.68
N SER A 194 -5.84 32.84 -2.24
CA SER A 194 -6.75 33.95 -1.98
C SER A 194 -7.46 33.77 -0.63
N LEU A 195 -7.92 34.87 -0.02
CA LEU A 195 -8.69 34.82 1.22
C LEU A 195 -10.14 34.42 0.94
N THR A 196 -10.75 33.67 1.86
CA THR A 196 -12.20 33.47 1.91
C THR A 196 -12.88 34.64 2.65
N GLU A 197 -14.20 34.75 2.56
CA GLU A 197 -14.97 35.73 3.36
C GLU A 197 -14.69 35.60 4.87
N LEU A 198 -14.56 34.37 5.37
CA LEU A 198 -14.18 34.10 6.77
C LEU A 198 -12.73 34.50 7.08
N GLY A 199 -11.82 34.27 6.14
CA GLY A 199 -10.42 34.69 6.25
C GLY A 199 -10.25 36.20 6.26
N LEU A 200 -11.04 36.92 5.45
CA LEU A 200 -11.03 38.38 5.36
C LEU A 200 -11.54 39.03 6.66
N ALA A 201 -12.66 38.54 7.20
CA ALA A 201 -13.19 39.02 8.49
C ALA A 201 -12.21 38.78 9.65
N LEU A 202 -11.51 37.64 9.65
CA LEU A 202 -10.48 37.35 10.66
C LEU A 202 -9.25 38.25 10.48
N ALA A 203 -8.79 38.46 9.24
CA ALA A 203 -7.63 39.30 8.97
C ALA A 203 -7.88 40.79 9.31
N GLU A 204 -9.08 41.29 9.05
CA GLU A 204 -9.50 42.65 9.44
C GLU A 204 -9.45 42.84 10.96
N ARG A 205 -9.97 41.87 11.73
CA ARG A 205 -9.89 41.88 13.20
C ARG A 205 -8.43 41.91 13.68
N LEU A 206 -7.55 41.15 13.03
CA LEU A 206 -6.14 41.05 13.39
C LEU A 206 -5.33 42.31 13.04
N GLU A 207 -5.67 43.03 11.97
CA GLU A 207 -5.03 44.31 11.64
C GLU A 207 -5.48 45.44 12.57
N PHE A 208 -6.76 45.46 12.96
CA PHE A 208 -7.29 46.42 13.93
C PHE A 208 -6.58 46.29 15.29
N GLU A 209 -6.31 45.06 15.73
CA GLU A 209 -5.53 44.78 16.93
C GLU A 209 -4.03 45.17 16.80
N GLU A 210 -3.46 45.19 15.59
CA GLU A 210 -2.07 45.61 15.35
C GLU A 210 -1.91 47.14 15.39
N ARG A 211 -2.91 47.89 14.89
CA ARG A 211 -2.89 49.37 14.92
C ARG A 211 -3.21 49.96 16.30
N GLY A 212 -3.82 49.19 17.19
CA GLY A 212 -4.25 49.65 18.51
C GLY A 212 -3.21 49.53 19.64
N ASP A 213 -2.06 48.90 19.41
CA ASP A 213 -1.10 48.49 20.47
C ASP A 213 0.15 49.40 20.59
N ASP A 214 0.12 50.63 20.05
CA ASP A 214 1.24 51.60 20.13
C ASP A 214 1.20 52.51 21.38
N CYS A 215 0.54 52.10 22.47
CA CYS A 215 0.73 52.79 23.76
C CYS A 215 0.67 51.85 24.98
N GLY A 216 1.74 51.88 25.80
CA GLY A 216 1.69 51.53 27.22
C GLY A 216 2.31 50.19 27.65
N ARG A 217 3.59 50.25 28.04
CA ARG A 217 4.24 49.24 28.90
C ARG A 217 4.01 49.60 30.38
N ASP A 218 3.87 48.57 31.21
CA ASP A 218 4.12 48.48 32.66
C ASP A 218 2.93 48.41 33.66
N LYS A 219 2.95 47.28 34.40
CA LYS A 219 2.35 46.95 35.72
C LYS A 219 0.84 46.63 35.73
N GLU A 220 0.35 45.55 36.35
CA GLU A 220 0.75 44.93 37.61
C GLU A 220 0.77 43.39 37.61
N LYS A 221 1.75 42.86 38.35
CA LYS A 221 1.86 41.49 38.89
C LYS A 221 0.94 41.30 40.10
N ALA A 222 0.51 40.06 40.36
CA ALA A 222 0.50 39.38 41.66
C ALA A 222 -0.26 38.04 41.49
N THR A 223 0.20 36.84 41.86
CA THR A 223 1.23 36.30 42.77
C THR A 223 1.56 34.86 42.30
N LEU A 224 2.82 34.42 42.13
CA LEU A 224 3.75 33.81 43.12
C LEU A 224 3.10 32.67 43.95
N ALA A 225 3.68 31.47 44.12
CA ALA A 225 4.98 30.85 43.83
C ALA A 225 4.75 29.32 43.70
N GLU A 226 5.41 28.55 42.81
CA GLU A 226 6.80 28.03 42.86
C GLU A 226 7.13 27.32 44.19
N GLU A 227 7.63 26.08 44.22
CA GLU A 227 8.99 25.62 43.86
C GLU A 227 9.04 24.07 44.11
N SER A 228 9.95 23.22 43.62
CA SER A 228 11.09 23.30 42.69
C SER A 228 11.77 21.92 42.65
N GLY A 229 12.60 21.70 41.62
CA GLY A 229 13.76 20.78 41.61
C GLY A 229 13.45 19.33 41.21
N ASP A 230 14.16 18.68 40.29
CA ASP A 230 15.53 18.87 39.83
C ASP A 230 15.73 18.16 38.47
N GLY A 231 16.60 18.70 37.61
CA GLY A 231 17.19 18.04 36.43
C GLY A 231 18.71 17.92 36.65
N PRO A 232 19.59 17.66 35.66
CA PRO A 232 19.45 17.25 34.25
C PRO A 232 20.29 15.95 33.95
N VAL A 233 20.39 15.35 32.74
CA VAL A 233 21.36 15.66 31.65
C VAL A 233 21.38 14.49 30.62
N THR A 234 21.21 14.83 29.32
CA THR A 234 21.65 14.20 28.02
C THR A 234 21.35 12.72 27.73
N ILE A 235 21.06 12.25 26.50
CA ILE A 235 21.91 12.22 25.28
C ILE A 235 21.06 12.22 23.98
N ASN A 236 21.65 12.83 22.95
CA ASN A 236 21.25 13.17 21.59
C ASN A 236 20.76 12.06 20.63
N LEU A 237 20.27 12.55 19.46
CA LEU A 237 20.38 12.03 18.06
C LEU A 237 19.02 11.67 17.41
N THR A 238 18.27 12.58 16.78
CA THR A 238 18.43 13.18 15.42
C THR A 238 19.04 12.26 14.36
N VAL A 239 18.27 11.88 13.33
CA VAL A 239 18.55 11.91 11.86
C VAL A 239 17.18 11.67 11.16
N ASN A 240 16.56 12.63 10.47
CA ASN A 240 16.78 13.18 9.12
C ASN A 240 16.09 12.32 8.03
N GLU A 241 14.97 12.81 7.50
CA GLU A 241 14.42 12.36 6.21
C GLU A 241 14.56 13.56 5.27
N GLY A 242 15.49 13.44 4.32
CA GLY A 242 15.67 14.39 3.24
C GLY A 242 14.74 14.00 2.09
N GLU A 243 13.91 14.94 1.67
CA GLU A 243 13.26 14.93 0.36
C GLU A 243 14.33 15.32 -0.68
N TRP A 244 14.48 14.53 -1.75
CA TRP A 244 15.28 14.89 -2.92
C TRP A 244 14.33 15.14 -4.09
N GLU A 245 14.58 16.24 -4.78
CA GLU A 245 13.82 16.80 -5.89
C GLU A 245 13.98 15.95 -7.17
N GLU A 246 12.89 15.80 -7.93
CA GLU A 246 12.91 15.28 -9.31
C GLU A 246 13.38 16.41 -10.24
N GLU A 247 14.48 16.19 -10.96
CA GLU A 247 14.87 17.03 -12.12
C GLU A 247 14.31 16.41 -13.41
N ASP A 248 13.43 17.18 -14.06
CA ASP A 248 12.94 16.95 -15.41
C ASP A 248 14.04 17.31 -16.44
N ILE A 249 14.37 16.37 -17.33
CA ILE A 249 15.18 16.65 -18.53
C ILE A 249 14.32 16.32 -19.77
N GLU A 250 13.88 17.36 -20.48
CA GLU A 250 13.24 17.25 -21.79
C GLU A 250 14.27 16.85 -22.88
N PRO A 251 13.91 15.99 -23.85
CA PRO A 251 14.72 15.78 -25.05
C PRO A 251 14.22 16.65 -26.20
N THR A 252 15.08 17.54 -26.69
CA THR A 252 14.90 18.24 -27.98
C THR A 252 15.48 17.40 -29.12
N ALA A 253 14.74 17.36 -30.23
CA ALA A 253 15.05 16.61 -31.44
C ALA A 253 16.04 17.35 -32.36
N ALA A 254 16.92 16.61 -33.05
CA ALA A 254 17.25 16.84 -34.46
C ALA A 254 18.06 15.68 -35.09
N THR A 255 17.56 15.26 -36.23
CA THR A 255 18.01 14.33 -37.27
C THR A 255 19.46 14.49 -37.74
N THR A 256 20.15 13.37 -37.96
CA THR A 256 20.90 13.12 -39.22
C THR A 256 21.09 11.62 -39.47
N VAL A 257 20.74 11.23 -40.70
CA VAL A 257 20.89 9.91 -41.30
C VAL A 257 22.34 9.72 -41.71
N ASN A 258 22.92 8.53 -41.49
CA ASN A 258 23.83 7.90 -42.45
C ASN A 258 23.97 6.39 -42.16
N GLN A 259 23.70 5.62 -43.22
CA GLN A 259 24.00 4.19 -43.33
C GLN A 259 25.52 4.00 -43.42
N ALA A 260 26.05 2.98 -42.75
CA ALA A 260 27.21 2.24 -43.21
C ALA A 260 27.23 0.87 -42.53
N GLU A 261 27.17 -0.15 -43.36
CA GLU A 261 27.59 -1.52 -43.07
C GLU A 261 29.03 -1.50 -42.54
N ASN A 262 29.30 -2.21 -41.44
CA ASN A 262 30.56 -2.90 -41.26
C ASN A 262 30.46 -3.87 -40.09
N VAL A 263 30.52 -5.15 -40.45
CA VAL A 263 30.99 -6.23 -39.59
C VAL A 263 32.46 -5.95 -39.23
N PRO A 264 32.87 -6.09 -37.96
CA PRO A 264 34.23 -6.52 -37.70
C PRO A 264 34.21 -7.78 -36.84
N THR A 265 34.61 -8.84 -37.52
CA THR A 265 35.18 -10.06 -36.97
C THR A 265 36.31 -9.73 -35.99
N CYS A 266 36.40 -10.54 -34.95
CA CYS A 266 37.38 -10.50 -33.87
C CYS A 266 38.85 -10.34 -34.31
N SER A 267 39.63 -9.54 -33.56
CA SER A 267 41.00 -9.88 -33.16
C SER A 267 41.65 -8.79 -32.27
N GLY A 268 41.95 -9.20 -31.03
CA GLY A 268 43.16 -8.81 -30.29
C GLY A 268 43.40 -7.36 -29.91
N LEU A 269 43.00 -7.00 -28.69
CA LEU A 269 43.78 -6.07 -27.85
C LEU A 269 43.84 -6.62 -26.42
N SER A 270 45.03 -7.06 -26.03
CA SER A 270 45.39 -7.45 -24.67
C SER A 270 45.37 -6.23 -23.75
N GLY A 271 44.50 -6.28 -22.74
CA GLY A 271 44.46 -5.33 -21.63
C GLY A 271 43.90 -6.03 -20.39
N THR A 272 44.80 -6.64 -19.62
CA THR A 272 44.70 -7.03 -18.19
C THR A 272 43.30 -7.10 -17.54
N GLY A 273 42.83 -8.34 -17.36
CA GLY A 273 41.90 -8.87 -16.34
C GLY A 273 41.03 -7.93 -15.51
N ARG A 274 39.71 -7.93 -15.81
CA ARG A 274 38.63 -7.68 -14.84
C ARG A 274 37.47 -8.63 -15.13
N ASP A 275 37.75 -9.92 -15.11
CA ASP A 275 36.73 -10.96 -15.12
C ASP A 275 35.73 -10.69 -13.98
N GLY A 276 34.43 -10.90 -14.24
CA GLY A 276 33.34 -10.58 -13.32
C GLY A 276 33.29 -11.48 -12.08
N HIS A 277 34.38 -11.65 -11.35
CA HIS A 277 34.44 -12.47 -10.13
C HIS A 277 34.83 -11.64 -8.90
N LEU A 278 34.33 -12.03 -7.74
CA LEU A 278 34.68 -11.48 -6.43
C LEU A 278 35.49 -12.53 -5.66
N LEU A 279 36.72 -12.18 -5.29
CA LEU A 279 37.62 -13.07 -4.57
C LEU A 279 37.26 -13.13 -3.07
N PRO A 280 37.58 -14.24 -2.38
CA PRO A 280 37.37 -14.33 -0.94
C PRO A 280 38.09 -13.18 -0.22
N GLY A 281 37.37 -12.51 0.68
CA GLY A 281 37.87 -11.32 1.40
C GLY A 281 37.67 -9.99 0.69
N SER A 282 37.42 -9.97 -0.62
CA SER A 282 37.17 -8.73 -1.40
C SER A 282 35.71 -8.27 -1.39
N TYR A 283 34.84 -8.95 -0.66
CA TYR A 283 33.42 -8.64 -0.56
C TYR A 283 32.87 -8.88 0.84
N ASP A 284 31.73 -8.26 1.14
CA ASP A 284 30.92 -8.51 2.34
C ASP A 284 29.52 -8.97 1.96
N ILE A 285 28.98 -9.91 2.74
CA ILE A 285 27.59 -10.34 2.64
C ILE A 285 26.71 -9.39 3.46
N VAL A 286 25.85 -8.65 2.77
CA VAL A 286 24.95 -7.64 3.34
C VAL A 286 23.50 -8.09 3.16
N LEU A 287 22.70 -7.97 4.22
CA LEU A 287 21.27 -8.21 4.17
C LEU A 287 20.57 -7.01 3.49
N CYS A 288 19.86 -7.23 2.40
CA CYS A 288 18.99 -6.23 1.81
C CYS A 288 17.57 -6.39 2.35
N VAL A 289 17.01 -5.28 2.84
CA VAL A 289 15.63 -5.18 3.34
C VAL A 289 14.83 -4.31 2.39
N ASP A 290 13.66 -4.77 1.98
CA ASP A 290 12.78 -3.95 1.14
C ASP A 290 12.26 -2.70 1.88
N PHE A 291 12.20 -1.58 1.18
CA PHE A 291 11.66 -0.31 1.68
C PHE A 291 10.21 -0.43 2.16
N ILE A 292 9.37 -1.28 1.54
CA ILE A 292 7.98 -1.44 1.97
C ILE A 292 7.94 -2.06 3.36
N GLU A 293 8.91 -2.90 3.71
CA GLU A 293 9.04 -3.51 5.04
C GLU A 293 9.51 -2.55 6.12
N THR A 294 10.10 -1.41 5.77
CA THR A 294 10.48 -0.36 6.74
C THR A 294 9.46 0.78 6.83
N THR A 295 8.78 1.11 5.72
CA THR A 295 8.01 2.37 5.61
C THR A 295 6.49 2.15 5.44
N GLY A 296 6.03 0.96 5.04
CA GLY A 296 4.61 0.70 4.75
C GLY A 296 3.78 0.14 5.92
N GLY A 297 2.73 0.84 6.38
CA GLY A 297 1.77 0.31 7.37
C GLY A 297 2.07 0.70 8.83
N ASN A 298 1.70 -0.15 9.81
CA ASN A 298 1.81 0.18 11.24
C ASN A 298 3.28 0.39 11.66
N THR A 299 3.70 1.65 11.64
CA THR A 299 5.09 2.13 11.71
C THR A 299 5.82 1.63 12.96
N ALA A 300 5.10 1.37 14.05
CA ALA A 300 5.68 0.91 15.31
C ALA A 300 6.37 -0.46 15.22
N ARG A 301 5.77 -1.44 14.53
CA ARG A 301 6.31 -2.82 14.45
C ARG A 301 7.38 -2.98 13.36
N LYS A 302 7.38 -2.11 12.35
CA LYS A 302 8.41 -2.13 11.30
C LYS A 302 9.69 -1.47 11.76
N GLN A 303 9.59 -0.42 12.56
CA GLN A 303 10.72 0.11 13.32
C GLN A 303 11.27 -0.93 14.32
N GLU A 304 10.43 -1.82 14.85
CA GLU A 304 10.88 -2.90 15.73
C GLU A 304 11.83 -3.89 15.01
N LEU A 305 11.52 -4.29 13.78
CA LEU A 305 12.40 -5.14 12.98
C LEU A 305 13.78 -4.50 12.79
N VAL A 306 13.81 -3.23 12.37
CA VAL A 306 15.07 -2.49 12.15
C VAL A 306 15.86 -2.34 13.45
N LYS A 307 15.19 -2.00 14.56
CA LYS A 307 15.83 -1.89 15.88
C LYS A 307 16.43 -3.22 16.35
N GLU A 308 15.73 -4.33 16.16
CA GLU A 308 16.23 -5.66 16.52
C GLU A 308 17.40 -6.09 15.63
N LEU A 309 17.37 -5.79 14.32
CA LEU A 309 18.52 -6.05 13.43
C LEU A 309 19.75 -5.20 13.82
N GLN A 310 19.55 -3.93 14.16
CA GLN A 310 20.61 -3.05 14.66
C GLN A 310 21.18 -3.56 16.00
N LYS A 311 20.31 -3.95 16.94
CA LYS A 311 20.70 -4.52 18.23
C LYS A 311 21.52 -5.81 18.08
N ASN A 312 21.23 -6.59 17.06
CA ASN A 312 21.97 -7.82 16.74
C ASN A 312 23.28 -7.57 15.97
N GLY A 313 23.60 -6.31 15.65
CA GLY A 313 24.82 -5.92 14.94
C GLY A 313 24.88 -6.42 13.50
N VAL A 314 23.74 -6.59 12.84
CA VAL A 314 23.68 -7.07 11.46
C VAL A 314 23.93 -5.90 10.51
N ILE A 315 24.81 -6.10 9.52
CA ILE A 315 24.99 -5.15 8.42
C ILE A 315 23.82 -5.36 7.44
N PHE A 316 22.96 -4.35 7.33
CA PHE A 316 21.83 -4.36 6.41
C PHE A 316 21.77 -3.09 5.59
N ASP A 317 21.14 -3.18 4.41
CA ASP A 317 20.88 -2.08 3.49
C ASP A 317 19.39 -2.04 3.17
N ILE A 318 18.80 -0.85 3.17
CA ILE A 318 17.37 -0.66 2.88
C ILE A 318 17.26 -0.21 1.43
N ARG A 319 16.60 -1.01 0.59
CA ARG A 319 16.50 -0.78 -0.86
C ARG A 319 15.10 -1.06 -1.37
N LYS A 320 14.79 -0.59 -2.57
CA LYS A 320 13.57 -0.98 -3.27
C LYS A 320 13.79 -2.28 -4.02
N LEU A 321 13.18 -3.35 -3.52
CA LEU A 321 13.17 -4.67 -4.14
C LEU A 321 11.92 -4.82 -5.00
N ASN A 322 12.10 -5.21 -6.27
CA ASN A 322 10.97 -5.46 -7.14
C ASN A 322 10.25 -6.78 -6.82
N VAL A 323 10.95 -7.74 -6.21
CA VAL A 323 10.43 -9.04 -5.77
C VAL A 323 11.12 -9.49 -4.48
N GLY A 324 10.35 -10.07 -3.56
CA GLY A 324 10.81 -10.47 -2.22
C GLY A 324 10.92 -9.30 -1.25
N ASP A 325 10.97 -9.64 0.03
CA ASP A 325 11.07 -8.69 1.15
C ASP A 325 12.49 -8.63 1.72
N PHE A 326 13.22 -9.75 1.68
CA PHE A 326 14.62 -9.80 2.07
C PHE A 326 15.44 -10.63 1.09
N LEU A 327 16.68 -10.23 0.87
CA LEU A 327 17.67 -10.99 0.12
C LEU A 327 19.07 -10.67 0.63
N TRP A 328 20.09 -11.39 0.16
CA TRP A 328 21.48 -11.11 0.49
C TRP A 328 22.27 -10.74 -0.76
N ILE A 329 23.15 -9.76 -0.61
CA ILE A 329 24.09 -9.36 -1.65
C ILE A 329 25.53 -9.54 -1.18
N ALA A 330 26.39 -9.98 -2.08
CA ALA A 330 27.83 -9.86 -1.97
C ALA A 330 28.25 -8.51 -2.58
N ARG A 331 28.60 -7.56 -1.72
CA ARG A 331 29.07 -6.22 -2.11
C ARG A 331 30.59 -6.19 -2.12
N GLU A 332 31.18 -5.77 -3.23
CA GLU A 332 32.62 -5.53 -3.35
C GLU A 332 33.10 -4.46 -2.35
N LYS A 333 34.22 -4.73 -1.67
CA LYS A 333 34.92 -3.75 -0.84
C LYS A 333 35.71 -2.82 -1.75
N VAL A 334 35.18 -1.62 -1.98
CA VAL A 334 35.89 -0.63 -2.78
C VAL A 334 36.49 0.43 -1.87
N GLU A 335 37.81 0.57 -1.93
CA GLU A 335 38.51 1.66 -1.25
C GLU A 335 38.36 2.97 -2.05
N PRO A 336 38.18 4.12 -1.39
CA PRO A 336 38.11 5.40 -2.08
C PRO A 336 39.41 5.67 -2.85
N VAL A 337 39.32 5.72 -4.19
CA VAL A 337 40.48 6.02 -5.03
C VAL A 337 40.75 7.53 -4.97
N PRO A 338 41.98 7.97 -4.58
CA PRO A 338 42.32 9.38 -4.54
C PRO A 338 42.17 10.00 -5.94
N GLY A 339 41.38 11.08 -6.04
CA GLY A 339 41.19 11.84 -7.29
C GLY A 339 39.88 11.59 -8.05
N GLN A 340 38.99 10.70 -7.58
CA GLN A 340 37.64 10.57 -8.14
C GLN A 340 36.63 11.45 -7.40
N LEU A 341 35.82 12.21 -8.15
CA LEU A 341 34.74 13.08 -7.64
C LEU A 341 33.56 12.28 -7.05
N ARG A 342 33.42 11.00 -7.40
CA ARG A 342 32.38 10.10 -6.89
C ARG A 342 33.02 8.77 -6.49
N PRO A 343 32.58 8.14 -5.39
CA PRO A 343 33.01 6.79 -5.06
C PRO A 343 32.72 5.84 -6.23
N PRO A 344 33.63 4.92 -6.56
CA PRO A 344 33.36 3.88 -7.56
C PRO A 344 32.14 3.04 -7.14
N VAL A 345 31.29 2.72 -8.12
CA VAL A 345 30.12 1.87 -7.89
C VAL A 345 30.61 0.44 -7.61
N ALA A 346 30.41 -0.01 -6.38
CA ALA A 346 30.75 -1.37 -5.98
C ALA A 346 29.97 -2.39 -6.81
N LYS A 347 30.65 -3.44 -7.28
CA LYS A 347 29.95 -4.58 -7.90
C LYS A 347 29.17 -5.33 -6.82
N GLU A 348 27.94 -5.71 -7.16
CA GLU A 348 27.03 -6.38 -6.24
C GLU A 348 26.42 -7.61 -6.90
N LEU A 349 26.64 -8.77 -6.28
CA LEU A 349 26.08 -10.06 -6.71
C LEU A 349 25.01 -10.51 -5.73
N VAL A 350 23.88 -11.02 -6.23
CA VAL A 350 22.75 -11.47 -5.41
C VAL A 350 22.90 -12.95 -5.11
N LEU A 351 22.79 -13.30 -3.83
CA LEU A 351 22.78 -14.71 -3.39
C LEU A 351 21.45 -15.37 -3.76
N ASP A 352 21.46 -16.69 -3.93
CA ASP A 352 20.27 -17.48 -4.29
C ASP A 352 19.12 -17.45 -3.26
N TYR A 353 19.37 -16.90 -2.07
CA TYR A 353 18.41 -16.86 -0.97
C TYR A 353 17.55 -15.60 -1.03
N ILE A 354 16.25 -15.79 -1.19
CA ILE A 354 15.23 -14.73 -1.18
C ILE A 354 14.14 -15.10 -0.19
N ILE A 355 13.71 -14.16 0.63
CA ILE A 355 12.63 -14.34 1.61
C ILE A 355 11.43 -13.48 1.21
N GLU A 356 10.26 -14.11 1.19
CA GLU A 356 8.97 -13.42 1.27
C GLU A 356 8.45 -13.56 2.71
N ARG A 357 8.29 -12.43 3.40
CA ARG A 357 7.67 -12.37 4.73
C ARG A 357 6.18 -12.16 4.58
N LYS A 358 5.40 -13.07 5.14
CA LYS A 358 3.94 -13.00 5.12
C LYS A 358 3.38 -13.11 6.52
N ARG A 359 2.71 -12.06 6.97
CA ARG A 359 1.91 -12.11 8.19
C ARG A 359 0.63 -12.89 7.90
N ILE A 360 0.10 -13.57 8.91
CA ILE A 360 -1.07 -14.44 8.74
C ILE A 360 -2.31 -13.65 8.25
N ASP A 361 -2.50 -12.41 8.68
CA ASP A 361 -3.56 -11.50 8.21
C ASP A 361 -3.36 -11.09 6.74
N ASP A 362 -2.12 -10.78 6.35
CA ASP A 362 -1.78 -10.46 4.96
C ASP A 362 -1.89 -11.70 4.04
N LEU A 363 -1.63 -12.90 4.56
CA LEU A 363 -1.85 -14.16 3.86
C LEU A 363 -3.34 -14.37 3.57
N CYS A 364 -4.21 -14.15 4.56
CA CYS A 364 -5.66 -14.19 4.37
C CYS A 364 -6.12 -13.23 3.26
N GLY A 365 -5.70 -11.97 3.33
CA GLY A 365 -6.04 -10.97 2.31
C GLY A 365 -5.54 -11.36 0.93
N SER A 366 -4.33 -11.92 0.85
CA SER A 366 -3.72 -12.32 -0.43
C SER A 366 -4.38 -13.55 -1.06
N ILE A 367 -4.93 -14.46 -0.25
CA ILE A 367 -5.68 -15.62 -0.75
C ILE A 367 -7.03 -15.16 -1.31
N MET A 368 -7.74 -14.28 -0.59
CA MET A 368 -9.04 -13.76 -1.01
C MET A 368 -8.95 -12.93 -2.29
N ASP A 369 -7.89 -12.13 -2.42
CA ASP A 369 -7.66 -11.23 -3.56
C ASP A 369 -6.93 -11.93 -4.74
N GLY A 370 -6.65 -13.23 -4.64
CA GLY A 370 -5.94 -14.00 -5.67
C GLY A 370 -4.44 -13.68 -5.85
N ARG A 371 -3.94 -12.61 -5.22
CA ARG A 371 -2.53 -12.18 -5.27
C ARG A 371 -1.54 -13.22 -4.76
N PHE A 372 -1.96 -14.12 -3.88
CA PHE A 372 -1.09 -15.15 -3.30
C PHE A 372 -0.42 -16.05 -4.36
N ARG A 373 -1.14 -16.42 -5.42
CA ARG A 373 -0.59 -17.25 -6.50
C ARG A 373 0.37 -16.47 -7.39
N GLU A 374 0.03 -15.22 -7.69
CA GLU A 374 0.85 -14.31 -8.51
C GLU A 374 2.19 -14.02 -7.84
N GLN A 375 2.18 -13.69 -6.53
CA GLN A 375 3.40 -13.41 -5.78
C GLN A 375 4.38 -14.59 -5.83
N LYS A 376 3.91 -15.80 -5.54
CA LYS A 376 4.75 -17.01 -5.62
C LYS A 376 5.25 -17.30 -7.03
N PHE A 377 4.43 -17.06 -8.05
CA PHE A 377 4.85 -17.21 -9.44
C PHE A 377 5.98 -16.23 -9.81
N ARG A 378 5.92 -15.00 -9.30
CA ARG A 378 7.00 -14.02 -9.49
C ARG A 378 8.29 -14.45 -8.78
N LEU A 379 8.19 -14.98 -7.56
CA LEU A 379 9.35 -15.54 -6.87
C LEU A 379 9.97 -16.72 -7.62
N LYS A 380 9.17 -17.62 -8.19
CA LYS A 380 9.69 -18.75 -8.99
C LYS A 380 10.45 -18.31 -10.24
N ARG A 381 10.13 -17.14 -10.81
CA ARG A 381 10.73 -16.65 -12.07
C ARG A 381 11.78 -15.56 -11.87
N CYS A 382 12.05 -15.17 -10.62
CA CYS A 382 13.02 -14.12 -10.31
C CYS A 382 14.47 -14.50 -10.64
N GLY A 383 14.76 -15.79 -10.77
CA GLY A 383 16.09 -16.31 -11.11
C GLY A 383 16.89 -16.79 -9.90
N LEU A 384 16.35 -16.65 -8.68
CA LEU A 384 16.98 -17.13 -7.45
C LEU A 384 16.43 -18.52 -7.10
N ARG A 385 17.33 -19.44 -6.77
CA ARG A 385 17.03 -20.87 -6.64
C ARG A 385 16.51 -21.28 -5.27
N LYS A 386 16.70 -20.46 -4.22
CA LYS A 386 16.33 -20.78 -2.84
C LYS A 386 15.29 -19.79 -2.30
N PRO A 387 14.03 -19.86 -2.78
CA PRO A 387 12.95 -19.08 -2.21
C PRO A 387 12.52 -19.61 -0.83
N ILE A 388 12.47 -18.70 0.13
CA ILE A 388 12.07 -18.92 1.51
C ILE A 388 10.78 -18.14 1.77
N TYR A 389 9.84 -18.76 2.46
CA TYR A 389 8.57 -18.17 2.85
C TYR A 389 8.52 -18.08 4.38
N LEU A 390 8.63 -16.86 4.90
CA LEU A 390 8.65 -16.57 6.33
C LEU A 390 7.23 -16.20 6.80
N VAL A 391 6.56 -17.12 7.48
CA VAL A 391 5.18 -16.94 7.97
C VAL A 391 5.19 -16.48 9.42
N GLU A 392 4.66 -15.28 9.66
CA GLU A 392 4.56 -14.70 11.00
C GLU A 392 3.14 -14.90 11.59
N GLU A 393 3.07 -15.63 12.70
CA GLU A 393 1.84 -15.93 13.44
C GLU A 393 1.60 -14.90 14.55
N CYS A 394 0.75 -13.89 14.30
CA CYS A 394 0.37 -12.98 15.38
C CYS A 394 -0.66 -13.65 16.30
N GLY A 395 -0.19 -14.18 17.44
CA GLY A 395 -0.94 -15.01 18.40
C GLY A 395 -2.23 -14.46 19.02
N SER A 396 -2.74 -13.31 18.57
CA SER A 396 -4.06 -12.77 18.96
C SER A 396 -5.06 -12.61 17.81
N ALA A 397 -4.69 -12.87 16.56
CA ALA A 397 -5.53 -12.59 15.39
C ALA A 397 -6.31 -13.80 14.83
N ALA A 398 -5.96 -15.03 15.23
CA ALA A 398 -6.58 -16.25 14.70
C ALA A 398 -8.10 -16.37 14.95
N ALA A 399 -8.63 -15.66 15.95
CA ALA A 399 -10.06 -15.71 16.31
C ALA A 399 -10.97 -14.83 15.42
N HIS A 400 -10.42 -13.93 14.59
CA HIS A 400 -11.20 -13.01 13.74
C HIS A 400 -10.77 -13.02 12.26
N MET A 401 -10.23 -14.14 11.79
CA MET A 401 -9.80 -14.25 10.38
C MET A 401 -10.99 -14.53 9.45
N SER A 402 -10.96 -13.94 8.25
CA SER A 402 -11.98 -14.14 7.21
C SER A 402 -11.96 -15.55 6.61
N LEU A 403 -10.89 -16.32 6.85
CA LEU A 403 -10.69 -17.67 6.34
C LEU A 403 -10.48 -18.67 7.48
N PRO A 404 -10.91 -19.94 7.31
CA PRO A 404 -10.64 -21.00 8.27
C PRO A 404 -9.13 -21.30 8.38
N GLU A 405 -8.67 -21.62 9.60
CA GLU A 405 -7.27 -22.00 9.86
C GLU A 405 -6.79 -23.17 9.00
N SER A 406 -7.67 -24.14 8.74
CA SER A 406 -7.36 -25.29 7.86
C SER A 406 -6.98 -24.84 6.45
N THR A 407 -7.58 -23.77 5.93
CA THR A 407 -7.27 -23.22 4.60
C THR A 407 -5.92 -22.54 4.60
N LEU A 408 -5.55 -21.84 5.68
CA LEU A 408 -4.25 -21.21 5.83
C LEU A 408 -3.14 -22.26 5.94
N GLN A 409 -3.32 -23.26 6.81
CA GLN A 409 -2.37 -24.36 6.93
C GLN A 409 -2.21 -25.10 5.61
N GLN A 410 -3.30 -25.38 4.89
CA GLN A 410 -3.21 -25.99 3.57
C GLN A 410 -2.45 -25.11 2.57
N ALA A 411 -2.66 -23.79 2.58
CA ALA A 411 -1.93 -22.87 1.71
C ALA A 411 -0.42 -22.82 2.02
N ILE A 412 -0.05 -22.89 3.30
CA ILE A 412 1.35 -22.95 3.74
C ILE A 412 1.98 -24.29 3.33
N VAL A 413 1.31 -25.41 3.59
CA VAL A 413 1.77 -26.75 3.20
C VAL A 413 1.90 -26.86 1.68
N ASN A 414 0.95 -26.33 0.91
CA ASN A 414 1.05 -26.30 -0.56
C ASN A 414 2.28 -25.50 -1.01
N THR A 415 2.61 -24.40 -0.32
CA THR A 415 3.80 -23.60 -0.64
C THR A 415 5.09 -24.38 -0.36
N GLN A 416 5.10 -25.22 0.67
CA GLN A 416 6.24 -26.09 0.98
C GLN A 416 6.36 -27.27 0.02
N VAL A 417 5.27 -28.01 -0.20
CA VAL A 417 5.27 -29.31 -0.90
C VAL A 417 5.11 -29.15 -2.42
N VAL A 418 4.17 -28.32 -2.86
CA VAL A 418 3.86 -28.14 -4.30
C VAL A 418 4.79 -27.11 -4.91
N ASP A 419 5.01 -25.99 -4.22
CA ASP A 419 5.85 -24.92 -4.75
C ASP A 419 7.34 -25.13 -4.51
N GLY A 420 7.73 -25.99 -3.57
CA GLY A 420 9.12 -26.31 -3.25
C GLY A 420 9.83 -25.22 -2.44
N PHE A 421 9.08 -24.30 -1.81
CA PHE A 421 9.67 -23.20 -1.05
C PHE A 421 10.05 -23.68 0.35
N PHE A 422 11.12 -23.12 0.91
CA PHE A 422 11.46 -23.37 2.30
C PHE A 422 10.56 -22.53 3.20
N VAL A 423 9.67 -23.17 3.95
CA VAL A 423 8.75 -22.45 4.85
C VAL A 423 9.34 -22.37 6.26
N LYS A 424 9.52 -21.15 6.76
CA LYS A 424 9.87 -20.89 8.17
C LYS A 424 8.69 -20.22 8.86
N ARG A 425 8.14 -20.87 9.88
CA ARG A 425 7.13 -20.26 10.77
C ARG A 425 7.83 -19.56 11.92
N VAL A 426 7.33 -18.38 12.29
CA VAL A 426 7.81 -17.54 13.39
C VAL A 426 6.63 -16.94 14.13
N GLN A 427 6.76 -16.75 15.44
CA GLN A 427 5.69 -16.23 16.30
C GLN A 427 5.63 -14.70 16.29
N ASP A 428 6.77 -14.04 16.18
CA ASP A 428 6.82 -12.58 16.24
C ASP A 428 7.92 -11.99 15.35
N VAL A 429 7.91 -10.65 15.29
CA VAL A 429 8.88 -9.86 14.52
C VAL A 429 10.30 -10.05 15.09
N ARG A 430 10.44 -10.33 16.39
CA ARG A 430 11.74 -10.55 17.04
C ARG A 430 12.35 -11.88 16.61
N GLU A 431 11.56 -12.94 16.55
CA GLU A 431 11.98 -14.24 16.02
C GLU A 431 12.28 -14.14 14.52
N SER A 432 11.50 -13.34 13.77
CA SER A 432 11.82 -13.00 12.38
C SER A 432 13.20 -12.33 12.26
N ALA A 433 13.48 -11.32 13.07
CA ALA A 433 14.78 -10.64 13.12
C ALA A 433 15.92 -11.58 13.54
N ALA A 434 15.68 -12.44 14.52
CA ALA A 434 16.64 -13.44 14.98
C ALA A 434 16.97 -14.44 13.87
N TYR A 435 15.95 -14.91 13.13
CA TYR A 435 16.14 -15.79 11.98
C TYR A 435 16.97 -15.13 10.89
N LEU A 436 16.66 -13.88 10.50
CA LEU A 436 17.44 -13.11 9.53
C LEU A 436 18.89 -12.91 10.00
N THR A 437 19.10 -12.68 11.29
CA THR A 437 20.43 -12.53 11.90
C THR A 437 21.24 -13.82 11.79
N VAL A 438 20.65 -14.95 12.20
CA VAL A 438 21.30 -16.28 12.15
C VAL A 438 21.61 -16.67 10.71
N MET A 439 20.66 -16.45 9.78
CA MET A 439 20.86 -16.67 8.36
C MET A 439 22.02 -15.83 7.81
N THR A 440 22.07 -14.54 8.13
CA THR A 440 23.15 -13.66 7.66
C THR A 440 24.52 -14.14 8.15
N ARG A 441 24.64 -14.49 9.44
CA ARG A 441 25.89 -15.02 10.00
C ARG A 441 26.28 -16.37 9.41
N HIS A 442 25.29 -17.22 9.12
CA HIS A 442 25.53 -18.51 8.47
C HIS A 442 26.02 -18.33 7.04
N LEU A 443 25.39 -17.43 6.26
CA LEU A 443 25.82 -17.11 4.89
C LEU A 443 27.20 -16.47 4.86
N GLN A 444 27.50 -15.55 5.79
CA GLN A 444 28.85 -14.98 5.93
C GLN A 444 29.92 -16.06 6.12
N LYS A 445 29.65 -17.07 6.96
CA LYS A 445 30.57 -18.21 7.17
C LYS A 445 30.65 -19.13 5.96
N LEU A 446 29.53 -19.39 5.29
CA LEU A 446 29.46 -20.24 4.10
C LEU A 446 30.29 -19.67 2.94
N TYR A 447 30.24 -18.35 2.73
CA TYR A 447 30.88 -17.68 1.62
C TYR A 447 32.27 -17.11 1.96
N GLN A 448 32.77 -17.25 3.20
CA GLN A 448 34.02 -16.61 3.63
C GLN A 448 35.24 -16.94 2.74
N ASN A 449 35.31 -18.16 2.23
CA ASN A 449 36.42 -18.65 1.39
C ASN A 449 35.96 -18.99 -0.04
N CYS A 450 34.86 -18.41 -0.50
CA CYS A 450 34.31 -18.68 -1.82
C CYS A 450 34.65 -17.56 -2.80
N THR A 451 35.10 -17.91 -4.00
CA THR A 451 35.21 -16.96 -5.12
C THR A 451 33.88 -16.93 -5.84
N LEU A 452 33.20 -15.78 -5.85
CA LEU A 452 31.93 -15.61 -6.54
C LEU A 452 32.15 -15.19 -7.99
N PHE A 453 31.35 -15.69 -8.91
CA PHE A 453 31.36 -15.39 -10.33
C PHE A 453 30.01 -14.76 -10.71
N CYS A 454 30.06 -13.71 -11.52
CA CYS A 454 28.89 -13.09 -12.10
C CYS A 454 28.43 -13.90 -13.32
N ARG A 455 27.20 -14.40 -13.29
CA ARG A 455 26.51 -15.02 -14.41
C ARG A 455 25.60 -13.99 -15.06
N SER A 456 25.74 -13.80 -16.37
CA SER A 456 24.75 -13.08 -17.18
C SER A 456 23.68 -14.07 -17.65
N ARG A 457 22.42 -13.79 -17.34
CA ARG A 457 21.26 -14.64 -17.67
C ARG A 457 21.08 -14.85 -19.17
N GLU A 458 21.63 -13.95 -19.99
CA GLU A 458 21.51 -13.95 -21.45
C GLU A 458 22.42 -14.97 -22.16
N LEU A 459 23.56 -15.33 -21.56
CA LEU A 459 24.62 -16.09 -22.26
C LEU A 459 24.60 -17.60 -22.00
N GLU A 460 24.05 -18.06 -20.87
CA GLU A 460 24.20 -19.47 -20.48
C GLU A 460 22.92 -20.29 -20.51
N GLY A 461 21.73 -19.70 -20.59
CA GLY A 461 20.48 -20.46 -20.40
C GLY A 461 20.42 -21.16 -19.04
N ASP A 462 19.34 -21.87 -18.74
CA ASP A 462 19.17 -22.59 -17.46
C ASP A 462 20.06 -23.86 -17.43
N ILE A 463 21.39 -23.71 -17.36
CA ILE A 463 22.29 -24.86 -17.11
C ILE A 463 22.11 -25.32 -15.65
N GLU A 464 21.65 -26.56 -15.49
CA GLU A 464 21.69 -27.32 -14.24
C GLU A 464 23.16 -27.67 -13.92
N CYS A 465 23.86 -26.76 -13.24
CA CYS A 465 25.17 -27.07 -12.65
C CYS A 465 24.98 -27.73 -11.27
N ASP A 466 25.81 -28.74 -11.02
CA ASP A 466 25.73 -29.75 -9.96
C ASP A 466 25.53 -29.22 -8.52
N MET A 467 24.92 -30.06 -7.69
CA MET A 467 24.12 -29.71 -6.51
C MET A 467 24.86 -29.68 -5.15
N GLU A 468 26.19 -29.58 -5.08
CA GLU A 468 26.89 -29.78 -3.79
C GLU A 468 27.94 -28.75 -3.37
N SER A 469 28.25 -27.74 -4.18
CA SER A 469 29.11 -26.61 -3.76
C SER A 469 28.29 -25.34 -3.56
N PRO A 470 28.63 -24.42 -2.64
CA PRO A 470 28.01 -23.08 -2.62
C PRO A 470 28.17 -22.51 -4.02
N GLN A 471 27.06 -22.42 -4.75
CA GLN A 471 27.08 -22.19 -6.19
C GLN A 471 27.54 -20.76 -6.42
N CYS A 472 28.84 -20.63 -6.64
CA CYS A 472 29.53 -19.36 -6.72
C CYS A 472 29.10 -18.53 -7.93
N SER A 473 28.35 -19.11 -8.86
CA SER A 473 27.75 -18.42 -9.99
C SER A 473 26.46 -17.70 -9.57
N LEU A 474 26.53 -16.37 -9.42
CA LEU A 474 25.46 -15.48 -8.96
C LEU A 474 25.11 -14.43 -10.03
N ILE A 475 23.90 -13.89 -10.01
CA ILE A 475 23.50 -12.79 -10.91
C ILE A 475 23.79 -11.43 -10.29
N SER A 476 23.99 -10.40 -11.11
CA SER A 476 24.15 -9.03 -10.60
C SER A 476 22.85 -8.49 -9.99
N PHE A 477 22.98 -7.62 -8.97
CA PHE A 477 21.81 -7.01 -8.32
C PHE A 477 20.97 -6.16 -9.29
N THR A 478 21.63 -5.44 -10.19
CA THR A 478 20.97 -4.63 -11.20
C THR A 478 20.16 -5.50 -12.17
N GLU A 479 20.74 -6.59 -12.67
CA GLU A 479 20.06 -7.52 -13.58
C GLU A 479 18.89 -8.23 -12.90
N PHE A 480 19.07 -8.68 -11.66
CA PHE A 480 18.00 -9.25 -10.84
C PHE A 480 16.83 -8.28 -10.70
N ASN A 481 17.11 -7.05 -10.24
CA ASN A 481 16.05 -6.09 -9.92
C ASN A 481 15.30 -5.63 -11.19
N HIS A 482 16.02 -5.42 -12.30
CA HIS A 482 15.42 -5.13 -13.61
C HIS A 482 14.57 -6.31 -14.14
N GLY A 483 15.07 -7.54 -14.03
CA GLY A 483 14.33 -8.73 -14.44
C GLY A 483 13.07 -9.01 -13.60
N ALA A 484 13.03 -8.50 -12.37
CA ALA A 484 11.91 -8.65 -11.44
C ALA A 484 10.83 -7.56 -11.54
N VAL A 485 11.03 -6.54 -12.37
CA VAL A 485 10.07 -5.45 -12.58
C VAL A 485 8.72 -6.02 -13.03
N LYS A 486 7.63 -5.58 -12.38
CA LYS A 486 6.25 -6.06 -12.63
C LYS A 486 5.83 -5.93 -14.10
N ASN A 487 6.36 -4.93 -14.79
CA ASN A 487 6.11 -4.67 -16.20
C ASN A 487 7.18 -5.34 -17.06
N LYS A 488 7.26 -6.67 -17.01
CA LYS A 488 8.09 -7.41 -17.97
C LYS A 488 7.56 -7.15 -19.37
N CYS A 489 8.44 -6.97 -20.35
CA CYS A 489 8.06 -6.93 -21.76
C CYS A 489 7.18 -8.16 -22.07
N GLN A 490 5.93 -7.90 -22.42
CA GLN A 490 4.97 -8.95 -22.75
C GLN A 490 5.05 -9.22 -24.24
N THR A 491 5.08 -10.49 -24.62
CA THR A 491 4.97 -10.85 -26.02
C THR A 491 3.52 -10.76 -26.48
N VAL A 492 3.28 -10.45 -27.77
CA VAL A 492 1.94 -10.44 -28.36
C VAL A 492 1.23 -11.78 -28.12
N ARG A 493 1.99 -12.89 -28.19
CA ARG A 493 1.53 -14.23 -27.88
C ARG A 493 1.01 -14.35 -26.42
N GLU A 494 1.76 -13.88 -25.43
CA GLU A 494 1.33 -13.93 -24.03
C GLU A 494 0.11 -13.06 -23.73
N VAL A 495 0.05 -11.86 -24.32
CA VAL A 495 -1.12 -10.98 -24.19
C VAL A 495 -2.35 -11.64 -24.80
N PHE A 496 -2.20 -12.25 -25.98
CA PHE A 496 -3.29 -12.97 -26.64
C PHE A 496 -3.78 -14.17 -25.80
N ALA A 497 -2.88 -14.95 -25.20
CA ALA A 497 -3.26 -16.02 -24.27
C ALA A 497 -4.14 -15.50 -23.12
N ARG A 498 -3.73 -14.38 -22.51
CA ARG A 498 -4.47 -13.76 -21.40
C ARG A 498 -5.84 -13.22 -21.82
N GLN A 499 -5.95 -12.67 -23.03
CA GLN A 499 -7.21 -12.24 -23.62
C GLN A 499 -8.18 -13.42 -23.78
N LEU A 500 -7.71 -14.53 -24.35
CA LEU A 500 -8.52 -15.75 -24.50
C LEU A 500 -8.99 -16.30 -23.15
N MET A 501 -8.13 -16.28 -22.13
CA MET A 501 -8.48 -16.73 -20.78
C MET A 501 -9.51 -15.84 -20.06
N GLN A 502 -9.86 -14.66 -20.59
CA GLN A 502 -11.00 -13.89 -20.08
C GLN A 502 -12.35 -14.52 -20.44
N ILE A 503 -12.38 -15.38 -21.46
CA ILE A 503 -13.60 -16.08 -21.86
C ILE A 503 -13.82 -17.26 -20.91
N SER A 504 -14.96 -17.24 -20.22
CA SER A 504 -15.34 -18.31 -19.29
C SER A 504 -15.30 -19.67 -19.99
N GLY A 505 -14.55 -20.60 -19.42
CA GLY A 505 -14.36 -21.94 -19.97
C GLY A 505 -13.10 -22.12 -20.81
N ILE A 506 -12.35 -21.07 -21.14
CA ILE A 506 -11.00 -21.16 -21.73
C ILE A 506 -9.95 -21.20 -20.62
N SER A 507 -9.43 -22.39 -20.34
CA SER A 507 -8.29 -22.59 -19.43
C SER A 507 -6.96 -22.34 -20.15
N GLY A 508 -5.86 -22.25 -19.39
CA GLY A 508 -4.51 -22.08 -19.95
C GLY A 508 -4.16 -23.12 -21.00
N ASP A 509 -4.53 -24.39 -20.79
CA ASP A 509 -4.30 -25.47 -21.76
C ASP A 509 -5.07 -25.26 -23.07
N LYS A 510 -6.29 -24.71 -23.00
CA LYS A 510 -7.11 -24.40 -24.18
C LYS A 510 -6.56 -23.20 -24.93
N ALA A 511 -6.14 -22.15 -24.20
CA ALA A 511 -5.49 -20.99 -24.79
C ALA A 511 -4.19 -21.39 -25.48
N ALA A 512 -3.35 -22.20 -24.84
CA ALA A 512 -2.11 -22.71 -25.42
C ALA A 512 -2.35 -23.48 -26.73
N ALA A 513 -3.37 -24.35 -26.77
CA ALA A 513 -3.74 -25.09 -27.98
C ALA A 513 -4.21 -24.17 -29.12
N ILE A 514 -5.00 -23.11 -28.81
CA ILE A 514 -5.37 -22.11 -29.83
C ILE A 514 -4.12 -21.37 -30.34
N LEU A 515 -3.20 -21.04 -29.44
CA LEU A 515 -1.96 -20.32 -29.75
C LEU A 515 -0.93 -21.14 -30.55
N GLU A 516 -1.00 -22.47 -30.51
CA GLU A 516 -0.21 -23.34 -31.37
C GLU A 516 -0.63 -23.23 -32.84
N HIS A 517 -1.93 -23.03 -33.10
CA HIS A 517 -2.45 -22.82 -34.45
C HIS A 517 -2.41 -21.34 -34.87
N TYR A 518 -2.75 -20.43 -33.96
CA TYR A 518 -2.85 -18.99 -34.22
C TYR A 518 -2.04 -18.22 -33.18
N SER A 519 -0.80 -17.87 -33.52
CA SER A 519 0.14 -17.26 -32.58
C SER A 519 -0.22 -15.82 -32.18
N THR A 520 -1.06 -15.14 -32.97
CA THR A 520 -1.49 -13.75 -32.76
C THR A 520 -2.97 -13.57 -33.10
N VAL A 521 -3.58 -12.50 -32.57
CA VAL A 521 -4.95 -12.11 -32.93
C VAL A 521 -5.09 -11.87 -34.42
N SER A 522 -4.11 -11.25 -35.08
CA SER A 522 -4.14 -11.01 -36.53
C SER A 522 -4.25 -12.33 -37.29
N SER A 523 -3.43 -13.33 -36.95
CA SER A 523 -3.47 -14.64 -37.59
C SER A 523 -4.83 -15.32 -37.42
N LEU A 524 -5.50 -15.14 -36.28
CA LEU A 524 -6.85 -15.65 -36.06
C LEU A 524 -7.90 -14.89 -36.91
N LEU A 525 -7.78 -13.56 -36.99
CA LEU A 525 -8.68 -12.73 -37.81
C LEU A 525 -8.51 -13.01 -39.30
N ASP A 526 -7.28 -13.23 -39.77
CA ASP A 526 -6.98 -13.60 -41.16
C ASP A 526 -7.62 -14.94 -41.51
N ALA A 527 -7.58 -15.91 -40.58
CA ALA A 527 -8.24 -17.20 -40.75
C ALA A 527 -9.76 -17.07 -40.80
N TYR A 528 -10.35 -16.18 -39.98
CA TYR A 528 -11.79 -15.88 -40.08
C TYR A 528 -12.18 -15.14 -41.35
N ALA A 529 -11.32 -14.25 -41.86
CA ALA A 529 -11.54 -13.55 -43.13
C ALA A 529 -11.50 -14.49 -44.34
N GLN A 530 -10.76 -15.60 -44.24
CA GLN A 530 -10.71 -16.65 -45.26
C GLN A 530 -11.93 -17.58 -45.24
N CYS A 531 -12.75 -17.56 -44.18
CA CYS A 531 -13.98 -18.36 -44.12
C CYS A 531 -15.07 -17.76 -45.03
N VAL A 532 -15.70 -18.59 -45.85
CA VAL A 532 -16.75 -18.17 -46.80
C VAL A 532 -18.12 -18.11 -46.13
N THR A 533 -18.36 -18.98 -45.15
CA THR A 533 -19.64 -19.06 -44.42
C THR A 533 -19.48 -18.82 -42.93
N GLU A 534 -20.50 -18.19 -42.30
CA GLU A 534 -20.51 -17.95 -40.85
C GLU A 534 -20.46 -19.27 -40.06
N ALA A 535 -21.06 -20.34 -40.59
CA ALA A 535 -21.06 -21.66 -39.96
C ALA A 535 -19.68 -22.32 -39.93
N GLU A 536 -18.81 -22.03 -40.91
CA GLU A 536 -17.41 -22.46 -40.91
C GLU A 536 -16.59 -21.68 -39.88
N GLY A 537 -16.79 -20.36 -39.81
CA GLY A 537 -16.18 -19.51 -38.79
C GLY A 537 -16.54 -19.96 -37.37
N GLU A 538 -17.81 -20.27 -37.11
CA GLU A 538 -18.25 -20.78 -35.81
C GLU A 538 -17.60 -22.12 -35.43
N LYS A 539 -17.23 -22.96 -36.41
CA LYS A 539 -16.63 -24.28 -36.20
C LYS A 539 -15.12 -24.32 -36.32
N LEU A 540 -14.47 -23.22 -36.74
CA LEU A 540 -13.05 -23.16 -37.04
C LEU A 540 -12.16 -23.66 -35.87
N LEU A 541 -12.50 -23.31 -34.63
CA LEU A 541 -11.73 -23.69 -33.45
C LEU A 541 -12.27 -24.95 -32.76
N SER A 542 -13.38 -25.51 -33.25
CA SER A 542 -14.09 -26.60 -32.57
C SER A 542 -13.32 -27.92 -32.55
N SER A 543 -12.48 -28.14 -33.56
CA SER A 543 -11.65 -29.33 -33.76
C SER A 543 -10.25 -29.23 -33.12
N ILE A 544 -9.91 -28.09 -32.51
CA ILE A 544 -8.62 -27.91 -31.84
C ILE A 544 -8.52 -28.84 -30.65
N LYS A 545 -7.44 -29.62 -30.61
CA LYS A 545 -7.14 -30.57 -29.54
C LYS A 545 -6.32 -29.89 -28.46
N TYR A 546 -6.72 -30.01 -27.21
CA TYR A 546 -6.02 -29.40 -26.07
C TYR A 546 -5.68 -30.41 -24.97
N GLY A 547 -4.61 -30.09 -24.23
CA GLY A 547 -4.14 -30.84 -23.06
C GLY A 547 -3.60 -32.24 -23.38
N LYS A 548 -3.21 -32.97 -22.33
CA LYS A 548 -2.60 -34.32 -22.44
C LYS A 548 -3.53 -35.36 -23.05
N LEU A 549 -4.84 -35.22 -22.85
CA LEU A 549 -5.86 -36.15 -23.37
C LEU A 549 -6.34 -35.79 -24.79
N LYS A 550 -5.77 -34.77 -25.44
CA LYS A 550 -6.12 -34.33 -26.81
C LYS A 550 -7.64 -34.18 -27.02
N ARG A 551 -8.33 -33.58 -26.05
CA ARG A 551 -9.78 -33.34 -26.11
C ARG A 551 -10.07 -32.19 -27.07
N ASN A 552 -11.21 -32.24 -27.76
CA ASN A 552 -11.63 -31.15 -28.64
C ASN A 552 -12.13 -29.96 -27.82
N LEU A 553 -11.80 -28.74 -28.25
CA LEU A 553 -12.25 -27.48 -27.64
C LEU A 553 -13.79 -27.41 -27.55
N GLY A 554 -14.46 -27.93 -28.58
CA GLY A 554 -15.90 -28.02 -28.68
C GLY A 554 -16.54 -26.83 -29.41
N PRO A 555 -17.73 -27.03 -29.99
CA PRO A 555 -18.38 -26.03 -30.85
C PRO A 555 -18.85 -24.78 -30.08
N VAL A 556 -19.20 -24.93 -28.80
CA VAL A 556 -19.70 -23.82 -27.97
C VAL A 556 -18.63 -22.75 -27.77
N LEU A 557 -17.42 -23.16 -27.38
CA LEU A 557 -16.31 -22.22 -27.17
C LEU A 557 -15.82 -21.62 -28.48
N SER A 558 -15.79 -22.41 -29.56
CA SER A 558 -15.46 -21.94 -30.90
C SER A 558 -16.41 -20.84 -31.36
N ARG A 559 -17.72 -21.04 -31.16
CA ARG A 559 -18.74 -20.04 -31.46
C ARG A 559 -18.59 -18.76 -30.63
N THR A 560 -18.32 -18.87 -29.34
CA THR A 560 -18.11 -17.70 -28.47
C THR A 560 -16.90 -16.86 -28.91
N VAL A 561 -15.79 -17.52 -29.27
CA VAL A 561 -14.59 -16.82 -29.78
C VAL A 561 -14.88 -16.17 -31.14
N TYR A 562 -15.57 -16.87 -32.04
CA TYR A 562 -16.00 -16.30 -33.33
C TYR A 562 -16.86 -15.05 -33.13
N GLN A 563 -17.88 -15.11 -32.27
CA GLN A 563 -18.74 -13.96 -31.96
C GLN A 563 -17.94 -12.79 -31.39
N LEU A 564 -16.94 -13.05 -30.54
CA LEU A 564 -16.10 -11.99 -29.98
C LEU A 564 -15.31 -11.22 -31.05
N TYR A 565 -14.75 -11.93 -32.03
CA TYR A 565 -13.84 -11.34 -33.02
C TYR A 565 -14.51 -10.93 -34.34
N CYS A 566 -15.66 -11.51 -34.69
CA CYS A 566 -16.32 -11.28 -35.99
C CYS A 566 -17.60 -10.43 -35.90
N THR A 567 -18.07 -10.08 -34.69
CA THR A 567 -19.22 -9.16 -34.55
C THR A 567 -18.81 -7.75 -34.98
N ARG A 568 -19.43 -7.23 -36.04
CA ARG A 568 -19.14 -5.89 -36.59
C ARG A 568 -19.69 -4.73 -35.73
N GLY A 569 -20.61 -5.03 -34.81
CA GLY A 569 -21.23 -4.07 -33.90
C GLY A 569 -20.64 -4.09 -32.49
N PRO A 570 -21.17 -3.26 -31.56
CA PRO A 570 -20.76 -3.31 -30.16
C PRO A 570 -21.10 -4.67 -29.55
N LEU A 571 -20.16 -5.21 -28.76
CA LEU A 571 -20.38 -6.42 -27.98
C LEU A 571 -21.36 -6.14 -26.83
N SER A 572 -22.32 -7.04 -26.65
CA SER A 572 -23.40 -6.95 -25.66
C SER A 572 -23.11 -7.67 -24.36
#